data_AF-A0A011PPH7-F1
#
_entry.id   AF-A0A011PPH7-F1
#
_cell.length_a   1.000
_cell.length_b   1.000
_cell.length_c   1.000
_cell.angle_alpha   90.00
_cell.angle_beta   90.00
_cell.angle_gamma   90.00
#
_symmetry.space_group_name_H-M   'P 1'
#
loop_
_entity.id
_entity.type
_entity.pdbx_description
1 polymer ?
#
loop_
_entity_poly.entity_id
_entity_poly.type
_entity_poly.pdbx_seq_one_letter_code
_entity_poly.pdbx_strand_id
1 'polypeptide(L)'
;MADLTLKGTLNLMGTLTFKGGKLKIGDTGLEALVEVTPNDPPQCSAAPPVIMPPPPLAPLQPQPTVWIVSSFNKTVKAGSKAVVALGMAMQGQSGAPLWPGMVLPSSGNPTVTVNHVPINVLNDMAVIFPSGGSAAFNASGQS
;
A
#
# COMPACT_ATOMS: atom_id res chain seq x y z
N MET A 1 -0.17 -7.23 21.86
CA MET A 1 0.97 -8.06 21.35
C MET A 1 2.09 -7.09 20.98
N ALA A 2 3.36 -7.45 21.15
CA ALA A 2 4.46 -6.52 20.90
C ALA A 2 4.71 -6.35 19.39
N ASP A 3 4.96 -5.11 18.96
CA ASP A 3 5.36 -4.78 17.59
C ASP A 3 6.78 -5.28 17.31
N LEU A 4 7.06 -5.62 16.04
CA LEU A 4 8.39 -6.00 15.57
C LEU A 4 8.95 -4.90 14.69
N THR A 5 10.14 -4.38 15.01
CA THR A 5 10.81 -3.36 14.19
C THR A 5 12.04 -3.94 13.51
N LEU A 6 12.09 -3.88 12.18
CA LEU A 6 13.25 -4.25 11.37
C LEU A 6 14.09 -3.01 11.08
N LYS A 7 15.38 -3.05 11.42
CA LYS A 7 16.31 -1.91 11.33
C LYS A 7 17.61 -2.30 10.64
N GLY A 8 18.35 -1.29 10.16
CA GLY A 8 19.60 -1.49 9.43
C GLY A 8 19.40 -2.03 8.02
N THR A 9 20.50 -2.45 7.40
CA THR A 9 20.51 -3.02 6.04
C THR A 9 20.10 -4.49 6.11
N LEU A 10 18.85 -4.76 5.73
CA LEU A 10 18.25 -6.09 5.77
C LEU A 10 17.62 -6.42 4.41
N ASN A 11 17.85 -7.63 3.93
CA ASN A 11 17.16 -8.16 2.75
C ASN A 11 16.43 -9.44 3.15
N LEU A 12 15.11 -9.36 3.17
CA LEU A 12 14.23 -10.47 3.46
C LEU A 12 14.08 -11.31 2.18
N MET A 13 14.57 -12.55 2.24
CA MET A 13 14.50 -13.49 1.12
C MET A 13 13.79 -14.77 1.54
N GLY A 14 13.20 -15.45 0.56
CA GLY A 14 12.42 -16.66 0.79
C GLY A 14 11.04 -16.38 1.40
N THR A 15 10.42 -17.42 1.96
CA THR A 15 9.08 -17.34 2.55
C THR A 15 9.18 -17.05 4.05
N LEU A 16 8.82 -15.83 4.46
CA LEU A 16 8.86 -15.39 5.85
C LEU A 16 7.46 -14.95 6.29
N THR A 17 7.10 -15.25 7.53
CA THR A 17 5.83 -14.82 8.11
C THR A 17 6.06 -14.31 9.52
N PHE A 18 5.88 -13.02 9.71
CA PHE A 18 5.98 -12.36 11.01
C PHE A 18 4.63 -12.47 11.72
N LYS A 19 4.62 -13.08 12.91
CA LYS A 19 3.46 -13.16 13.80
C LYS A 19 3.73 -12.26 15.00
N GLY A 20 2.77 -11.45 15.42
CA GLY A 20 3.02 -10.44 16.44
C GLY A 20 2.05 -9.28 16.38
N GLY A 21 2.45 -8.17 17.00
CA GLY A 21 1.91 -6.85 16.68
C GLY A 21 2.36 -6.40 15.28
N LYS A 22 2.35 -5.09 15.05
CA LYS A 22 2.61 -4.54 13.72
C LYS A 22 4.09 -4.68 13.33
N LEU A 23 4.33 -4.93 12.06
CA LEU A 23 5.64 -4.88 11.45
C LEU A 23 6.00 -3.42 11.14
N LYS A 24 7.06 -2.94 11.77
CA LYS A 24 7.64 -1.60 11.62
C LYS A 24 8.99 -1.69 10.94
N ILE A 25 9.33 -0.68 10.15
CA ILE A 25 10.50 -0.66 9.29
C ILE A 25 11.32 0.60 9.54
N GLY A 26 12.63 0.41 9.56
CA GLY A 26 13.61 1.49 9.71
C GLY A 26 13.68 2.04 11.13
N ASP A 27 14.57 3.01 11.31
CA ASP A 27 14.80 3.64 12.61
C ASP A 27 13.65 4.53 13.06
N THR A 28 12.92 5.10 12.10
CA THR A 28 11.67 5.83 12.30
C THR A 28 10.52 4.93 12.73
N GLY A 29 10.63 3.61 12.54
CA GLY A 29 9.65 2.63 12.98
C GLY A 29 8.29 2.77 12.26
N LEU A 30 8.31 3.14 10.98
CA LEU A 30 7.09 3.29 10.19
C LEU A 30 6.46 1.93 9.91
N GLU A 31 5.14 1.84 9.98
CA GLU A 31 4.44 0.58 9.72
C GLU A 31 4.59 0.18 8.26
N ALA A 32 4.92 -1.09 8.00
CA ALA A 32 4.95 -1.66 6.65
C ALA A 32 3.54 -1.66 6.04
N LEU A 33 3.40 -1.36 4.76
CA LEU A 33 2.14 -1.53 4.05
C LEU A 33 1.92 -3.01 3.73
N VAL A 34 0.67 -3.46 3.82
CA VAL A 34 0.28 -4.82 3.45
C VAL A 34 -0.82 -4.85 2.39
N GLU A 35 -0.91 -5.96 1.67
CA GLU A 35 -2.03 -6.27 0.79
C GLU A 35 -3.32 -6.40 1.59
N VAL A 36 -4.38 -5.76 1.11
CA VAL A 36 -5.72 -5.80 1.71
C VAL A 36 -6.77 -6.10 0.65
N THR A 37 -7.97 -6.48 1.09
CA THR A 37 -9.13 -6.60 0.23
C THR A 37 -9.88 -5.27 0.15
N PRO A 38 -10.64 -4.99 -0.92
CA PRO A 38 -11.46 -3.78 -0.98
C PRO A 38 -12.60 -3.68 0.06
N ASN A 39 -12.85 -4.76 0.80
CA ASN A 39 -13.78 -4.79 1.94
C ASN A 39 -13.10 -4.39 3.26
N ASP A 40 -11.77 -4.42 3.32
CA ASP A 40 -11.02 -3.88 4.45
C ASP A 40 -11.12 -2.35 4.49
N PRO A 41 -10.80 -1.71 5.63
CA PRO A 41 -10.64 -0.26 5.70
C PRO A 41 -9.64 0.24 4.63
N PRO A 42 -9.93 1.36 3.95
CA PRO A 42 -9.05 1.89 2.93
C PRO A 42 -7.71 2.35 3.52
N GLN A 43 -6.63 2.19 2.75
CA GLN A 43 -5.28 2.59 3.15
C GLN A 43 -4.95 4.04 2.79
N CYS A 44 -5.76 4.66 1.93
CA CYS A 44 -5.78 6.09 1.65
C CYS A 44 -7.24 6.52 1.52
N SER A 45 -7.59 7.73 1.98
CA SER A 45 -8.94 8.29 1.90
C SER A 45 -8.98 9.67 1.25
N ALA A 46 -7.91 10.09 0.59
CA ALA A 46 -7.72 11.44 0.07
C ALA A 46 -7.07 11.47 -1.32
N ALA A 47 -7.20 10.39 -2.10
CA ALA A 47 -6.68 10.36 -3.46
C ALA A 47 -7.43 11.34 -4.38
N PRO A 48 -6.74 11.99 -5.34
CA PRO A 48 -7.39 12.86 -6.31
C PRO A 48 -8.52 12.15 -7.07
N PRO A 49 -9.65 12.82 -7.36
CA PRO A 49 -10.74 12.25 -8.15
C PRO A 49 -10.28 11.83 -9.56
N VAL A 50 -10.89 10.77 -10.08
CA VAL A 50 -10.77 10.43 -11.51
C VAL A 50 -11.77 11.27 -12.30
N ILE A 51 -11.25 12.08 -13.22
CA ILE A 51 -12.05 12.92 -14.10
C ILE A 51 -12.41 12.10 -15.33
N MET A 52 -13.70 11.88 -15.56
CA MET A 52 -14.18 11.31 -16.82
C MET A 52 -14.29 12.44 -17.87
N PRO A 53 -13.84 12.23 -19.12
CA PRO A 53 -13.96 13.24 -20.17
C PRO A 53 -15.43 13.63 -20.47
N PRO A 54 -15.72 14.86 -20.96
CA PRO A 54 -17.08 15.45 -21.05
C PRO A 54 -17.88 14.98 -22.29
N PRO A 55 -19.24 15.13 -22.39
CA PRO A 55 -20.07 16.31 -21.99
C PRO A 55 -21.44 16.02 -21.30
N PRO A 56 -22.23 17.01 -20.79
CA PRO A 56 -21.94 18.38 -20.36
C PRO A 56 -21.74 18.51 -18.82
N LEU A 57 -21.86 17.42 -18.06
CA LEU A 57 -21.55 17.33 -16.64
C LEU A 57 -21.16 15.87 -16.40
N ALA A 58 -19.88 15.55 -16.62
CA ALA A 58 -19.38 14.23 -16.29
C ALA A 58 -19.51 14.03 -14.78
N PRO A 59 -20.09 12.92 -14.30
CA PRO A 59 -20.03 12.61 -12.88
C PRO A 59 -18.55 12.51 -12.51
N LEU A 60 -18.09 13.40 -11.62
CA LEU A 60 -16.91 13.08 -10.82
C LEU A 60 -17.24 11.79 -10.10
N GLN A 61 -16.35 10.80 -10.15
CA GLN A 61 -16.41 9.68 -9.21
C GLN A 61 -15.42 10.01 -8.09
N PRO A 62 -15.81 10.85 -7.11
CA PRO A 62 -14.90 11.46 -6.16
C PRO A 62 -14.36 10.48 -5.12
N GLN A 63 -14.64 9.19 -5.27
CA GLN A 63 -14.28 8.14 -4.31
C GLN A 63 -12.76 8.19 -4.09
N PRO A 64 -12.29 8.80 -3.00
CA PRO A 64 -10.88 9.14 -2.79
C PRO A 64 -10.15 7.98 -2.10
N THR A 65 -10.85 6.88 -1.91
CA THR A 65 -10.40 5.72 -1.16
C THR A 65 -9.60 4.78 -2.03
N VAL A 66 -8.45 4.34 -1.51
CA VAL A 66 -7.51 3.47 -2.22
C VAL A 66 -7.10 2.30 -1.34
N TRP A 67 -7.00 1.13 -1.95
CA TRP A 67 -6.52 -0.13 -1.35
C TRP A 67 -5.35 -0.67 -2.15
N ILE A 68 -4.36 -1.24 -1.47
CA ILE A 68 -3.31 -2.04 -2.11
C ILE A 68 -3.84 -3.47 -2.21
N VAL A 69 -4.39 -3.81 -3.38
CA VAL A 69 -5.13 -5.06 -3.57
C VAL A 69 -4.24 -6.25 -3.94
N SER A 70 -2.99 -5.99 -4.32
CA SER A 70 -2.05 -7.05 -4.68
C SER A 70 -0.63 -6.59 -4.44
N SER A 71 0.12 -7.33 -3.62
CA SER A 71 1.58 -7.22 -3.59
C SER A 71 2.18 -8.13 -4.66
N PHE A 72 3.17 -7.65 -5.40
CA PHE A 72 3.94 -8.50 -6.31
C PHE A 72 4.85 -9.46 -5.55
N ASN A 73 5.22 -9.12 -4.32
CA ASN A 73 5.98 -9.98 -3.44
C ASN A 73 5.06 -10.63 -2.40
N LYS A 74 4.74 -11.90 -2.60
CA LYS A 74 3.86 -12.66 -1.69
C LYS A 74 4.60 -13.57 -0.73
N THR A 75 5.95 -13.56 -0.74
CA THR A 75 6.75 -14.48 0.06
C THR A 75 6.94 -13.99 1.49
N VAL A 76 6.93 -12.67 1.71
CA VAL A 76 7.02 -12.07 3.04
C VAL A 76 5.65 -11.57 3.50
N LYS A 77 5.24 -11.99 4.71
CA LYS A 77 3.92 -11.70 5.27
C LYS A 77 4.01 -11.11 6.68
N ALA A 78 3.12 -10.16 6.98
CA ALA A 78 2.82 -9.70 8.33
C ALA A 78 1.44 -10.26 8.71
N GLY A 79 1.41 -11.20 9.66
CA GLY A 79 0.23 -12.04 9.90
C GLY A 79 -0.11 -12.88 8.67
N SER A 80 -1.33 -12.75 8.17
CA SER A 80 -1.79 -13.42 6.95
C SER A 80 -1.61 -12.59 5.67
N LYS A 81 -1.28 -11.31 5.80
CA LYS A 81 -1.25 -10.34 4.68
C LYS A 81 0.17 -10.21 4.11
N ALA A 82 0.29 -10.16 2.79
CA ALA A 82 1.58 -9.98 2.12
C ALA A 82 2.10 -8.56 2.35
N VAL A 83 3.38 -8.42 2.66
CA VAL A 83 4.05 -7.12 2.76
C VAL A 83 4.22 -6.55 1.35
N VAL A 84 3.97 -5.25 1.21
CA VAL A 84 4.06 -4.55 -0.07
C VAL A 84 5.45 -3.97 -0.21
N ALA A 85 6.13 -4.32 -1.30
CA ALA A 85 7.36 -3.65 -1.75
C ALA A 85 7.15 -2.97 -3.11
N LEU A 86 6.32 -3.61 -3.94
CA LEU A 86 5.66 -3.08 -5.13
C LEU A 86 4.32 -3.78 -5.24
N GLY A 87 3.34 -3.15 -5.90
CA GLY A 87 2.03 -3.74 -6.03
C GLY A 87 1.04 -2.91 -6.82
N MET A 88 -0.17 -3.45 -6.91
CA MET A 88 -1.31 -2.80 -7.52
C MET A 88 -2.16 -2.13 -6.45
N ALA A 89 -2.56 -0.89 -6.73
CA ALA A 89 -3.53 -0.16 -5.97
C ALA A 89 -4.84 -0.05 -6.76
N MET A 90 -5.97 0.04 -6.07
CA MET A 90 -7.26 0.29 -6.70
C MET A 90 -7.95 1.43 -5.96
N GLN A 91 -8.40 2.45 -6.70
CA GLN A 91 -9.22 3.54 -6.20
C GLN A 91 -10.70 3.31 -6.56
N GLY A 92 -11.59 3.65 -5.64
CA GLY A 92 -13.04 3.62 -5.90
C GLY A 92 -13.84 3.30 -4.65
N GLN A 93 -15.02 2.71 -4.83
CA GLN A 93 -15.92 2.36 -3.73
C GLN A 93 -15.42 1.14 -2.97
N SER A 94 -15.65 1.09 -1.67
CA SER A 94 -15.43 -0.13 -0.89
C SER A 94 -16.24 -1.30 -1.48
N GLY A 95 -15.61 -2.47 -1.55
CA GLY A 95 -16.16 -3.68 -2.16
C GLY A 95 -16.11 -3.71 -3.69
N ALA A 96 -16.01 -2.57 -4.37
CA ALA A 96 -15.99 -2.49 -5.83
C ALA A 96 -15.14 -1.31 -6.36
N PRO A 97 -13.82 -1.28 -6.09
CA PRO A 97 -12.96 -0.23 -6.61
C PRO A 97 -12.73 -0.47 -8.11
N LEU A 98 -12.68 0.62 -8.88
CA LEU A 98 -12.71 0.56 -10.35
C LEU A 98 -11.40 0.99 -11.00
N TRP A 99 -10.67 1.89 -10.34
CA TRP A 99 -9.59 2.62 -10.98
C TRP A 99 -8.25 2.02 -10.59
N PRO A 100 -7.53 1.38 -11.52
CA PRO A 100 -6.24 0.78 -11.23
C PRO A 100 -5.16 1.83 -11.04
N GLY A 101 -4.20 1.48 -10.21
CA GLY A 101 -2.97 2.23 -9.99
C GLY A 101 -1.84 1.30 -9.57
N MET A 102 -0.68 1.87 -9.36
CA MET A 102 0.53 1.14 -8.97
C MET A 102 1.19 1.82 -7.78
N VAL A 103 1.59 1.01 -6.80
CA VAL A 103 2.38 1.46 -5.65
C VAL A 103 3.78 1.79 -6.14
N LEU A 104 4.26 2.98 -5.81
CA LEU A 104 5.60 3.44 -6.15
C LEU A 104 6.64 2.80 -5.22
N PRO A 105 7.91 2.67 -5.65
CA PRO A 105 8.99 2.26 -4.79
C PRO A 105 9.03 3.09 -3.50
N SER A 106 9.36 2.44 -2.38
CA SER A 106 9.38 3.13 -1.09
C SER A 106 10.37 4.29 -1.06
N SER A 107 9.90 5.43 -0.56
CA SER A 107 10.74 6.60 -0.27
C SER A 107 11.05 6.72 1.23
N GLY A 108 10.17 6.18 2.07
CA GLY A 108 10.30 6.20 3.53
C GLY A 108 11.19 5.10 4.12
N ASN A 109 11.63 4.13 3.31
CA ASN A 109 12.47 3.01 3.75
C ASN A 109 13.59 2.70 2.74
N PRO A 110 14.81 3.22 2.96
CA PRO A 110 15.94 2.94 2.08
C PRO A 110 16.71 1.67 2.42
N THR A 111 16.48 1.02 3.58
CA THR A 111 17.41 0.00 4.10
C THR A 111 16.85 -1.41 4.21
N VAL A 112 15.54 -1.59 4.36
CA VAL A 112 14.92 -2.92 4.49
C VAL A 112 14.23 -3.30 3.19
N THR A 113 14.64 -4.41 2.60
CA THR A 113 14.16 -4.85 1.30
C THR A 113 13.55 -6.25 1.37
N VAL A 114 12.66 -6.57 0.43
CA VAL A 114 12.24 -7.94 0.13
C VAL A 114 12.68 -8.27 -1.28
N ASN A 115 13.49 -9.32 -1.44
CA ASN A 115 14.11 -9.67 -2.71
C ASN A 115 14.77 -8.44 -3.39
N HIS A 116 15.50 -7.64 -2.62
CA HIS A 116 16.18 -6.41 -3.04
C HIS A 116 15.27 -5.24 -3.45
N VAL A 117 13.95 -5.33 -3.24
CA VAL A 117 13.01 -4.23 -3.45
C VAL A 117 12.63 -3.61 -2.10
N PRO A 118 12.74 -2.29 -1.90
CA PRO A 118 12.37 -1.63 -0.65
C PRO A 118 10.93 -1.92 -0.23
N ILE A 119 10.73 -2.28 1.04
CA ILE A 119 9.38 -2.45 1.62
C ILE A 119 8.69 -1.09 1.68
N ASN A 120 7.46 -0.99 1.18
CA ASN A 120 6.64 0.19 1.34
C ASN A 120 6.18 0.35 2.79
N VAL A 121 6.18 1.60 3.24
CA VAL A 121 5.80 2.00 4.59
C VAL A 121 4.71 3.08 4.54
N LEU A 122 4.13 3.39 5.70
CA LEU A 122 3.21 4.53 5.83
C LEU A 122 3.77 5.80 5.19
N ASN A 123 2.88 6.55 4.55
CA ASN A 123 3.13 7.75 3.73
C ASN A 123 3.78 7.51 2.35
N ASP A 124 4.14 6.27 2.00
CA ASP A 124 4.46 5.98 0.60
C ASP A 124 3.22 6.15 -0.29
N MET A 125 3.47 6.25 -1.60
CA MET A 125 2.46 6.68 -2.55
C MET A 125 2.16 5.63 -3.61
N ALA A 126 0.96 5.66 -4.15
CA ALA A 126 0.61 5.04 -5.41
C ALA A 126 0.22 6.10 -6.45
N VAL A 127 0.35 5.76 -7.73
CA VAL A 127 -0.18 6.56 -8.84
C VAL A 127 -1.39 5.87 -9.40
N ILE A 128 -2.49 6.60 -9.53
CA ILE A 128 -3.75 6.12 -10.10
C ILE A 128 -3.72 6.41 -11.59
N PHE A 129 -3.77 5.36 -12.43
CA PHE A 129 -3.48 5.50 -13.86
C PHE A 129 -4.43 6.45 -14.60
N PRO A 130 -5.77 6.39 -14.38
CA PRO A 130 -6.69 7.26 -15.11
C PRO A 130 -6.55 8.74 -14.80
N SER A 131 -6.18 9.12 -13.57
CA SER A 131 -6.04 10.53 -13.16
C SER A 131 -4.60 11.04 -13.20
N GLY A 132 -3.61 10.14 -13.18
CA GLY A 132 -2.22 10.47 -12.87
C GLY A 132 -2.02 10.99 -11.44
N GLY A 133 -3.08 10.99 -10.62
CA GLY A 133 -3.07 11.49 -9.25
C GLY A 133 -2.30 10.55 -8.33
N SER A 134 -1.62 11.13 -7.34
CA SER A 134 -0.92 10.36 -6.32
C SER A 134 -1.78 10.14 -5.08
N ALA A 135 -1.70 8.95 -4.50
CA ALA A 135 -2.42 8.55 -3.30
C ALA A 135 -1.41 8.17 -2.22
N ALA A 136 -1.27 9.01 -1.19
CA ALA A 136 -0.41 8.71 -0.04
C ALA A 136 -1.15 7.83 0.97
N PHE A 137 -0.53 6.72 1.39
CA PHE A 137 -1.15 5.77 2.31
C PHE A 137 -1.02 6.22 3.77
N ASN A 138 -2.15 6.51 4.41
CA ASN A 138 -2.24 6.93 5.82
C ASN A 138 -2.59 5.78 6.77
N ALA A 139 -2.87 4.58 6.26
CA ALA A 139 -3.05 3.36 7.05
C ALA A 139 -2.28 2.19 6.45
N SER A 140 -1.71 1.34 7.31
CA SER A 140 -0.86 0.22 6.88
C SER A 140 -1.64 -0.98 6.38
N GLY A 141 -2.90 -1.15 6.81
CA GLY A 141 -3.72 -2.33 6.53
C GLY A 141 -3.42 -3.53 7.45
N GLN A 142 -2.44 -3.40 8.34
CA GLN A 142 -2.09 -4.38 9.36
C GLN A 142 -3.12 -4.37 10.50
N SER A 143 -3.38 -5.55 11.05
CA SER A 143 -4.26 -5.78 12.22
C SER A 143 -3.46 -5.79 13.52
#